data_AF-R6CS76-F1
#
_entry.id   AF-R6CS76-F1
#
_cell.length_a   1.000
_cell.length_b   1.000
_cell.length_c   1.000
_cell.angle_alpha   90.00
_cell.angle_beta   90.00
_cell.angle_gamma   90.00
#
_symmetry.space_group_name_H-M   'P 1'
#
loop_
_entity.id
_entity.type
_entity.pdbx_description
1 polymer ?
#
loop_
_entity_poly.entity_id
_entity_poly.type
_entity_poly.pdbx_seq_one_letter_code
_entity_poly.pdbx_strand_id
1 'polypeptide(L)'
;MSTAPNVTVIPAKVQTTENRDKYHQLRVAAYCRVSTEQEEQQNSYQVQIAYYTDLINRKKEWTLAGVFADEGISGTQTKKRTEFNRMIRMCKNKKIDLVITKSISRFARNTVDCLEYVRQLKDLGIGVIFEKENINTLTMTSEFMIALYGSFAQAESESISKNVSWGKEKAYREGKVSFQYKYLLGYKKGADGKPEIVPNEAETVRLIFSLYLDGYTLHNIAQTLMNQKRITATGKSEWSKGEIQRILKNEKYVGDALLQKTFTVDCITHKVVKNNGERPMYLITDHHTPIIDRDTFNRVQQEIARRSSKRKISDHTKTEQGKYSGKYALSELLICGNCGTPYRRRIWTKNGKKQVVWRCISRLEHGKKYCPDSPTIKEENLHRGIIRSINNYYSCRDDIVRILKANIGSVLECQGQEEILSIEKRLKEIDQARTDLVGLIVSGGCDEDKLDSEFAKLYAEEQELSERLEMLKSQNKTSAETQQKLDKITDMIEHEKFELETFDNVLIRKLIECVKVLSKTEILVIFKGGYEVRTEIE
;
A
#
# COMPACT_ATOMS: atom_id res chain seq x y z
N MET A 1 67.25 22.91 33.52
CA MET A 1 66.48 24.07 34.02
C MET A 1 66.00 24.84 32.81
N SER A 2 64.69 24.83 32.56
CA SER A 2 64.07 25.50 31.40
C SER A 2 63.93 26.99 31.70
N THR A 3 64.59 27.83 30.90
CA THR A 3 64.51 29.28 30.95
C THR A 3 63.16 29.71 30.37
N ALA A 4 62.19 30.01 31.25
CA ALA A 4 60.93 30.61 30.84
C ALA A 4 61.20 32.00 30.21
N PRO A 5 60.51 32.35 29.11
CA PRO A 5 60.71 33.64 28.46
C PRO A 5 60.20 34.78 29.35
N ASN A 6 60.97 35.86 29.41
CA ASN A 6 60.66 37.04 30.21
C ASN A 6 59.61 37.89 29.47
N VAL A 7 58.35 37.82 29.89
CA VAL A 7 57.24 38.56 29.27
C VAL A 7 56.97 39.83 30.05
N THR A 8 57.29 40.98 29.45
CA THR A 8 56.95 42.30 30.01
C THR A 8 55.58 42.73 29.48
N VAL A 9 54.59 42.85 30.37
CA VAL A 9 53.25 43.32 30.02
C VAL A 9 53.31 44.83 29.75
N ILE A 10 53.13 45.23 28.49
CA ILE A 10 52.87 46.62 28.14
C ILE A 10 51.38 46.85 28.41
N PRO A 11 51.00 47.72 29.36
CA PRO A 11 49.59 47.99 29.64
C PRO A 11 48.93 48.58 28.39
N ALA A 12 47.73 48.11 28.07
CA ALA A 12 46.93 48.69 27.00
C ALA A 12 46.77 50.19 27.29
N LYS A 13 46.98 51.02 26.26
CA LYS A 13 46.69 52.45 26.33
C LYS A 13 45.26 52.59 26.85
N VAL A 14 45.09 53.11 28.06
CA VAL A 14 43.77 53.40 28.61
C VAL A 14 43.16 54.45 27.70
N GLN A 15 42.38 54.02 26.71
CA GLN A 15 41.42 54.91 26.10
C GLN A 15 40.41 55.17 27.20
N THR A 16 40.55 56.31 27.87
CA THR A 16 39.54 56.83 28.77
C THR A 16 38.23 56.90 27.98
N THR A 17 37.35 55.93 28.21
CA THR A 17 35.97 55.90 27.71
C THR A 17 35.16 57.08 28.27
N GLU A 18 35.67 57.79 29.27
CA GLU A 18 34.95 58.77 30.08
C GLU A 18 34.84 60.19 29.47
N ASN A 19 35.03 60.39 28.17
CA ASN A 19 34.85 61.74 27.59
C ASN A 19 34.23 61.82 26.18
N ARG A 20 33.46 60.81 25.76
CA ARG A 20 32.61 60.90 24.54
C ARG A 20 31.11 60.91 24.80
N ASP A 21 30.67 60.65 26.03
CA ASP A 21 29.24 60.52 26.38
C ASP A 21 28.55 61.82 26.81
N LYS A 22 29.13 62.99 26.54
CA LYS A 22 28.40 64.25 26.67
C LYS A 22 27.83 64.64 25.30
N TYR A 23 26.59 64.20 25.06
CA TYR A 23 25.67 64.61 23.99
C TYR A 23 25.81 63.97 22.60
N HIS A 24 26.02 62.65 22.48
CA HIS A 24 25.64 61.98 21.23
C HIS A 24 24.24 61.36 21.37
N GLN A 25 23.22 62.12 20.97
CA GLN A 25 21.87 61.58 20.86
C GLN A 25 21.83 60.53 19.74
N LEU A 26 21.34 59.33 20.03
CA LEU A 26 21.21 58.25 19.04
C LEU A 26 20.22 58.66 17.96
N ARG A 27 20.59 58.52 16.69
CA ARG A 27 19.67 58.80 15.57
C ARG A 27 18.77 57.60 15.34
N VAL A 28 17.51 57.71 15.76
CA VAL A 28 16.55 56.61 15.78
C VAL A 28 15.57 56.74 14.61
N ALA A 29 15.45 55.66 13.84
CA ALA A 29 14.43 55.51 12.82
C ALA A 29 13.33 54.55 13.28
N ALA A 30 12.09 54.82 12.91
CA ALA A 30 11.00 53.87 13.09
C ALA A 30 10.59 53.26 11.74
N TYR A 31 10.32 51.96 11.71
CA TYR A 31 9.81 51.27 10.54
C TYR A 31 8.43 50.69 10.80
N CYS A 32 7.48 51.09 9.97
CA CYS A 32 6.08 50.67 10.04
C CYS A 32 5.68 49.90 8.78
N ARG A 33 4.75 48.96 8.92
CA ARG A 33 4.10 48.31 7.79
C ARG A 33 2.61 48.34 8.01
N VAL A 34 1.85 48.99 7.13
CA VAL A 34 0.38 49.06 7.20
C VAL A 34 -0.23 47.95 6.35
N SER A 35 -1.41 47.42 6.67
CA SER A 35 -2.05 46.31 5.92
C SER A 35 -3.08 46.87 4.96
N THR A 36 -3.06 46.61 3.65
CA THR A 36 -3.97 47.28 2.70
C THR A 36 -5.36 46.63 2.61
N GLU A 37 -6.25 46.90 3.56
CA GLU A 37 -7.69 46.63 3.41
C GLU A 37 -8.50 47.82 4.00
N GLN A 38 -9.12 48.59 3.10
CA GLN A 38 -10.12 49.67 3.27
C GLN A 38 -9.70 51.10 3.69
N GLU A 39 -10.55 52.07 3.31
CA GLU A 39 -10.38 53.54 3.40
C GLU A 39 -10.32 54.10 4.84
N GLU A 40 -10.61 53.31 5.87
CA GLU A 40 -10.47 53.71 7.30
C GLU A 40 -9.01 53.90 7.76
N GLN A 41 -8.02 53.69 6.88
CA GLN A 41 -6.62 53.51 7.24
C GLN A 41 -5.71 54.74 7.17
N GLN A 42 -6.13 55.85 6.57
CA GLN A 42 -5.34 57.10 6.64
C GLN A 42 -5.11 57.52 8.11
N ASN A 43 -6.10 57.27 8.97
CA ASN A 43 -5.98 57.43 10.42
C ASN A 43 -4.98 56.46 11.05
N SER A 44 -4.93 55.19 10.63
CA SER A 44 -4.00 54.18 11.18
C SER A 44 -2.52 54.49 10.89
N TYR A 45 -2.23 55.04 9.71
CA TYR A 45 -0.88 55.42 9.30
C TYR A 45 -0.39 56.66 10.06
N GLN A 46 -1.22 57.70 10.13
CA GLN A 46 -0.91 58.92 10.88
C GLN A 46 -0.77 58.64 12.38
N VAL A 47 -1.60 57.76 12.94
CA VAL A 47 -1.49 57.30 14.33
C VAL A 47 -0.18 56.57 14.61
N GLN A 48 0.30 55.72 13.68
CA GLN A 48 1.59 55.04 13.82
C GLN A 48 2.78 56.01 13.76
N ILE A 49 2.75 56.97 12.82
CA ILE A 49 3.78 58.02 12.75
C ILE A 49 3.78 58.86 14.02
N ALA A 50 2.61 59.32 14.47
CA ALA A 50 2.48 60.11 15.68
C ALA A 50 3.00 59.33 16.90
N TYR A 51 2.62 58.06 17.04
CA TYR A 51 3.11 57.18 18.11
C TYR A 51 4.63 57.07 18.13
N TYR A 52 5.27 56.73 17.01
CA TYR A 52 6.73 56.56 16.99
C TYR A 52 7.49 57.89 17.10
N THR A 53 6.94 58.97 16.55
CA THR A 53 7.51 60.31 16.69
C THR A 53 7.51 60.76 18.14
N ASP A 54 6.37 60.58 18.84
CA ASP A 54 6.24 60.89 20.25
C ASP A 54 7.11 59.96 21.11
N LEU A 55 7.10 58.65 20.86
CA LEU A 55 7.96 57.68 21.55
C LEU A 55 9.44 58.06 21.47
N ILE A 56 9.90 58.50 20.29
CA ILE A 56 11.30 58.88 20.08
C ILE A 56 11.62 60.20 20.79
N ASN A 57 10.75 61.21 20.63
CA ASN A 57 10.96 62.54 21.22
C ASN A 57 10.88 62.56 22.75
N ARG A 58 10.15 61.61 23.37
CA ARG A 58 10.09 61.46 24.83
C ARG A 58 11.45 61.12 25.45
N LYS A 59 12.38 60.51 24.70
CA LYS A 59 13.69 60.14 25.20
C LYS A 59 14.72 61.21 24.82
N LYS A 60 15.26 61.90 25.84
CA LYS A 60 16.28 62.96 25.66
C LYS A 60 17.57 62.46 24.98
N GLU A 61 17.80 61.15 25.00
CA GLU A 61 18.96 60.48 24.41
C GLU A 61 18.78 60.18 22.91
N TRP A 62 17.59 60.39 22.34
CA TRP A 62 17.26 60.01 20.96
C TRP A 62 16.95 61.23 20.08
N THR A 63 17.27 61.12 18.80
CA THR A 63 16.89 62.07 17.75
C THR A 63 16.15 61.34 16.64
N LEU A 64 15.05 61.91 16.15
CA LEU A 64 14.28 61.29 15.08
C LEU A 64 15.02 61.40 13.74
N ALA A 65 15.48 60.26 13.22
CA ALA A 65 16.11 60.14 11.90
C ALA A 65 15.08 59.98 10.76
N GLY A 66 13.86 59.56 11.10
CA GLY A 66 12.73 59.43 10.18
C GLY A 66 11.80 58.26 10.54
N VAL A 67 10.55 58.34 10.09
CA VAL A 67 9.60 57.22 10.13
C VAL A 67 9.41 56.71 8.70
N PHE A 68 9.78 55.46 8.48
CA PHE A 68 9.73 54.76 7.20
C PHE A 68 8.54 53.80 7.20
N ALA A 69 7.67 53.87 6.20
CA ALA A 69 6.47 53.06 6.22
C ALA A 69 6.11 52.52 4.83
N ASP A 70 5.89 51.20 4.75
CA ASP A 70 5.49 50.50 3.52
C ASP A 70 4.04 49.99 3.61
N GLU A 71 3.31 50.07 2.49
CA GLU A 71 1.96 49.48 2.34
C GLU A 71 2.03 47.96 2.14
N GLY A 72 1.21 47.21 2.89
CA GLY A 72 1.25 45.76 2.95
C GLY A 72 0.19 45.11 2.09
N ILE A 73 0.54 44.75 0.86
CA ILE A 73 -0.23 43.83 0.02
C ILE A 73 0.27 42.38 0.25
N SER A 74 -0.67 41.45 0.18
CA SER A 74 -0.60 39.98 0.26
C SER A 74 0.73 39.33 -0.16
N GLY A 75 1.02 38.18 0.46
CA GLY A 75 2.26 37.39 0.39
C GLY A 75 2.67 36.81 -0.98
N THR A 76 2.30 37.42 -2.10
CA THR A 76 2.66 36.96 -3.44
C THR A 76 2.87 38.15 -4.39
N GLN A 77 4.16 38.49 -4.59
CA GLN A 77 4.75 39.39 -5.59
C GLN A 77 4.54 40.92 -5.49
N THR A 78 5.68 41.59 -5.25
CA THR A 78 6.17 42.84 -5.88
C THR A 78 5.30 44.11 -5.83
N LYS A 79 5.16 44.70 -4.64
CA LYS A 79 5.53 46.12 -4.46
C LYS A 79 6.85 46.16 -3.69
N LYS A 80 7.86 46.79 -4.28
CA LYS A 80 9.22 46.95 -3.74
C LYS A 80 9.09 47.64 -2.38
N ARG A 81 9.74 47.11 -1.33
CA ARG A 81 9.80 47.74 0.01
C ARG A 81 10.65 49.01 -0.05
N THR A 82 10.13 50.05 -0.68
CA THR A 82 10.89 51.25 -1.05
C THR A 82 11.38 51.96 0.20
N GLU A 83 10.52 52.11 1.20
CA GLU A 83 10.89 52.83 2.43
C GLU A 83 11.74 51.97 3.36
N PHE A 84 11.50 50.66 3.45
CA PHE A 84 12.43 49.77 4.14
C PHE A 84 13.83 49.79 3.53
N ASN A 85 13.95 49.66 2.20
CA ASN A 85 15.25 49.66 1.53
C ASN A 85 15.95 51.02 1.64
N ARG A 86 15.18 52.12 1.64
CA ARG A 86 15.69 53.47 1.90
C ARG A 86 16.24 53.59 3.31
N MET A 87 15.51 53.10 4.32
CA MET A 87 15.97 53.03 5.70
C MET A 87 17.28 52.23 5.80
N ILE A 88 17.33 51.02 5.24
CA ILE A 88 18.55 50.18 5.25
C ILE A 88 19.72 50.90 4.58
N ARG A 89 19.50 51.64 3.49
CA ARG A 89 20.56 52.46 2.86
C ARG A 89 21.03 53.59 3.78
N MET A 90 20.13 54.24 4.51
CA MET A 90 20.49 55.25 5.51
C MET A 90 21.27 54.65 6.68
N CYS A 91 20.92 53.44 7.13
CA CYS A 91 21.72 52.67 8.08
C CYS A 91 23.13 52.38 7.54
N LYS A 92 23.26 51.89 6.31
CA LYS A 92 24.57 51.63 5.66
C LYS A 92 25.44 52.89 5.56
N ASN A 93 24.81 54.05 5.36
CA ASN A 93 25.49 55.35 5.35
C ASN A 93 25.73 55.96 6.74
N LYS A 94 25.52 55.20 7.82
CA LYS A 94 25.64 55.65 9.22
C LYS A 94 24.87 56.95 9.49
N LYS A 95 23.65 57.06 8.95
CA LYS A 95 22.70 58.17 9.24
C LYS A 95 21.67 57.79 10.31
N ILE A 96 21.63 56.52 10.68
CA ILE A 96 20.72 55.92 11.66
C ILE A 96 21.58 55.03 12.56
N ASP A 97 21.41 55.13 13.88
CA ASP A 97 22.11 54.36 14.90
C ASP A 97 21.21 53.30 15.55
N LEU A 98 19.88 53.46 15.43
CA LEU A 98 18.88 52.54 15.98
C LEU A 98 17.63 52.48 15.11
N VAL A 99 17.08 51.29 14.91
CA VAL A 99 15.80 51.07 14.22
C VAL A 99 14.78 50.51 15.21
N ILE A 100 13.57 51.06 15.22
CA ILE A 100 12.45 50.57 16.03
C ILE A 100 11.35 50.03 15.11
N THR A 101 10.80 48.88 15.45
CA THR A 101 9.69 48.25 14.70
C THR A 101 8.79 47.49 15.66
N LYS A 102 7.49 47.39 15.33
CA LYS A 102 6.49 46.76 16.19
C LYS A 102 6.75 45.28 16.45
N SER A 103 7.16 44.53 15.43
CA SER A 103 7.44 43.08 15.55
C SER A 103 8.38 42.56 14.47
N ILE A 104 8.94 41.37 14.70
CA ILE A 104 9.80 40.66 13.74
C ILE A 104 9.09 40.48 12.38
N SER A 105 7.82 40.07 12.41
CA SER A 105 6.98 39.89 11.21
C SER A 105 6.70 41.17 10.43
N ARG A 106 6.86 42.36 11.06
CA ARG A 106 6.76 43.64 10.37
C ARG A 106 8.07 43.97 9.68
N PHE A 107 9.21 43.66 10.31
CA PHE A 107 10.56 43.96 9.83
C PHE A 107 10.98 43.13 8.59
N ALA A 108 10.54 41.88 8.47
CA ALA A 108 10.89 41.01 7.34
C ALA A 108 9.74 40.11 6.89
N ARG A 109 9.80 39.64 5.62
CA ARG A 109 8.76 38.79 5.02
C ARG A 109 8.97 37.31 5.29
N ASN A 110 10.22 36.88 5.33
CA ASN A 110 10.63 35.55 5.71
C ASN A 110 11.69 35.67 6.82
N THR A 111 11.99 34.56 7.48
CA THR A 111 12.99 34.53 8.54
C THR A 111 14.36 34.92 8.02
N VAL A 112 14.80 34.35 6.90
CA VAL A 112 16.16 34.50 6.36
C VAL A 112 16.52 35.97 6.13
N ASP A 113 15.65 36.72 5.46
CA ASP A 113 15.78 38.16 5.22
C ASP A 113 15.91 38.92 6.55
N CYS A 114 15.10 38.57 7.56
CA CYS A 114 15.18 39.19 8.88
C CYS A 114 16.58 39.03 9.48
N LEU A 115 17.14 37.83 9.37
CA LEU A 115 18.44 37.51 9.95
C LEU A 115 19.56 38.26 9.25
N GLU A 116 19.54 38.29 7.92
CA GLU A 116 20.54 38.97 7.12
C GLU A 116 20.57 40.47 7.43
N TYR A 117 19.41 41.12 7.47
CA TYR A 117 19.34 42.54 7.80
C TYR A 117 19.75 42.81 9.26
N VAL A 118 19.33 42.00 10.22
CA VAL A 118 19.74 42.18 11.63
C VAL A 118 21.25 42.00 11.81
N ARG A 119 21.88 41.01 11.16
CA ARG A 119 23.34 40.82 11.20
C ARG A 119 24.07 41.98 10.53
N GLN A 120 23.66 42.35 9.31
CA GLN A 120 24.25 43.48 8.59
C GLN A 120 24.18 44.77 9.40
N LEU A 121 23.06 45.04 10.06
CA LEU A 121 22.90 46.23 10.90
C LEU A 121 23.76 46.13 12.17
N LYS A 122 23.81 44.96 12.82
CA LYS A 122 24.65 44.74 14.01
C LYS A 122 26.14 44.92 13.71
N ASP A 123 26.62 44.41 12.58
CA ASP A 123 28.01 44.57 12.13
C ASP A 123 28.37 46.05 11.87
N LEU A 124 27.37 46.87 11.56
CA LEU A 124 27.50 48.33 11.42
C LEU A 124 27.36 49.08 12.75
N GLY A 125 27.13 48.38 13.86
CA GLY A 125 26.87 48.96 15.19
C GLY A 125 25.45 49.49 15.37
N ILE A 126 24.51 49.09 14.51
CA ILE A 126 23.13 49.58 14.48
C ILE A 126 22.19 48.52 15.05
N GLY A 127 21.39 48.91 16.05
CA GLY A 127 20.42 48.04 16.69
C GLY A 127 19.05 48.03 16.05
N VAL A 128 18.33 46.93 16.24
CA VAL A 128 16.91 46.82 15.93
C VAL A 128 16.18 46.50 17.23
N ILE A 129 15.20 47.32 17.57
CA ILE A 129 14.27 47.10 18.69
C ILE A 129 12.97 46.57 18.13
N PHE A 130 12.59 45.38 18.58
CA PHE A 130 11.30 44.77 18.33
C PHE A 130 10.41 44.93 19.56
N GLU A 131 9.40 45.81 19.50
CA GLU A 131 8.58 46.17 20.67
C GLU A 131 7.76 44.98 21.19
N LYS A 132 7.09 44.23 20.31
CA LYS A 132 6.22 43.11 20.70
C LYS A 132 7.02 41.99 21.36
N GLU A 133 8.18 41.65 20.81
CA GLU A 133 9.04 40.59 21.34
C GLU A 133 9.95 41.10 22.48
N ASN A 134 9.95 42.42 22.76
CA ASN A 134 10.83 43.09 23.73
C ASN A 134 12.32 42.77 23.51
N ILE A 135 12.75 42.74 22.24
CA ILE A 135 14.11 42.37 21.83
C ILE A 135 14.87 43.62 21.39
N ASN A 136 16.10 43.80 21.90
CA ASN A 136 17.06 44.77 21.39
C ASN A 136 18.31 44.04 20.86
N THR A 137 18.55 44.07 19.55
CA THR A 137 19.60 43.26 18.92
C THR A 137 21.04 43.71 19.26
N LEU A 138 21.24 44.92 19.82
CA LEU A 138 22.55 45.39 20.27
C LEU A 138 22.96 44.77 21.61
N THR A 139 22.01 44.61 22.52
CA THR A 139 22.27 44.12 23.89
C THR A 139 22.18 42.59 24.00
N MET A 140 21.53 41.93 23.03
CA MET A 140 21.35 40.49 23.07
C MET A 140 22.60 39.71 22.62
N THR A 141 22.98 38.72 23.43
CA THR A 141 24.12 37.81 23.21
C THR A 141 23.92 36.91 21.99
N SER A 142 25.01 36.39 21.44
CA SER A 142 25.01 35.49 20.29
C SER A 142 24.15 34.23 20.50
N GLU A 143 24.09 33.71 21.72
CA GLU A 143 23.31 32.50 22.07
C GLU A 143 21.80 32.69 21.92
N PHE A 144 21.25 33.82 22.36
CA PHE A 144 19.82 34.14 22.17
C PHE A 144 19.46 34.25 20.68
N MET A 145 20.34 34.87 19.88
CA MET A 145 20.16 34.95 18.44
C MET A 145 20.19 33.55 17.80
N ILE A 146 21.08 32.66 18.24
CA ILE A 146 21.14 31.26 17.78
C ILE A 146 19.85 30.50 18.13
N ALA A 147 19.34 30.64 19.35
CA ALA A 147 18.10 29.99 19.77
C ALA A 147 16.90 30.45 18.93
N LEU A 148 16.78 31.77 18.70
CA LEU A 148 15.76 32.34 17.83
C LEU A 148 15.89 31.84 16.38
N TYR A 149 17.12 31.75 15.85
CA TYR A 149 17.38 31.18 14.52
C TYR A 149 16.95 29.72 14.42
N GLY A 150 17.23 28.92 15.44
CA GLY A 150 16.80 27.53 15.52
C GLY A 150 15.28 27.39 15.46
N SER A 151 14.55 28.18 16.26
CA SER A 151 13.09 28.14 16.30
C SER A 151 12.45 28.46 14.95
N PHE A 152 12.97 29.46 14.23
CA PHE A 152 12.40 29.81 12.94
C PHE A 152 12.74 28.82 11.82
N ALA A 153 13.98 28.33 11.77
CA ALA A 153 14.37 27.31 10.80
C ALA A 153 13.54 26.02 10.99
N GLN A 154 13.24 25.67 12.23
CA GLN A 154 12.34 24.57 12.57
C GLN A 154 10.90 24.84 12.09
N ALA A 155 10.32 26.01 12.38
CA ALA A 155 8.96 26.34 11.96
C ALA A 155 8.78 26.33 10.43
N GLU A 156 9.77 26.80 9.68
CA GLU A 156 9.76 26.73 8.21
C GLU A 156 9.84 25.29 7.70
N SER A 157 10.71 24.48 8.29
CA SER A 157 10.84 23.05 7.96
C SER A 157 9.55 22.28 8.21
N GLU A 158 8.87 22.55 9.33
CA GLU A 158 7.57 21.99 9.68
C GLU A 158 6.48 22.39 8.68
N SER A 159 6.44 23.67 8.29
CA SER A 159 5.49 24.20 7.30
C SER A 159 5.66 23.55 5.91
N ILE A 160 6.90 23.48 5.41
CA ILE A 160 7.22 22.83 4.12
C ILE A 160 6.81 21.36 4.17
N SER A 161 7.16 20.64 5.24
CA SER A 161 6.81 19.24 5.42
C SER A 161 5.29 19.03 5.41
N LYS A 162 4.54 19.89 6.10
CA LYS A 162 3.07 19.85 6.14
C LYS A 162 2.47 20.06 4.75
N ASN A 163 2.95 21.05 3.99
CA ASN A 163 2.47 21.32 2.64
C ASN A 163 2.75 20.15 1.67
N VAL A 164 3.95 19.57 1.75
CA VAL A 164 4.30 18.38 0.95
C VAL A 164 3.44 17.18 1.33
N SER A 165 3.22 16.95 2.63
CA SER A 165 2.34 15.87 3.12
C SER A 165 0.91 16.05 2.62
N TRP A 166 0.38 17.28 2.71
CA TRP A 166 -0.97 17.60 2.25
C TRP A 166 -1.12 17.43 0.74
N GLY A 167 -0.14 17.87 -0.05
CA GLY A 167 -0.11 17.66 -1.50
C GLY A 167 -0.10 16.17 -1.89
N LYS A 168 0.67 15.34 -1.17
CA LYS A 168 0.67 13.88 -1.37
C LYS A 168 -0.68 13.25 -1.02
N GLU A 169 -1.27 13.66 0.11
CA GLU A 169 -2.58 13.15 0.53
C GLU A 169 -3.68 13.51 -0.49
N LYS A 170 -3.68 14.75 -0.99
CA LYS A 170 -4.59 15.17 -2.07
C LYS A 170 -4.42 14.30 -3.31
N ALA A 171 -3.18 14.01 -3.72
CA ALA A 171 -2.90 13.12 -4.85
C ALA A 171 -3.43 11.69 -4.61
N TYR A 172 -3.32 11.17 -3.38
CA TYR A 172 -3.88 9.86 -3.03
C TYR A 172 -5.41 9.83 -3.12
N ARG A 173 -6.09 10.88 -2.65
CA ARG A 173 -7.56 11.02 -2.77
C ARG A 173 -8.01 11.13 -4.22
N GLU A 174 -7.23 11.78 -5.07
CA GLU A 174 -7.46 11.88 -6.52
C GLU A 174 -7.10 10.59 -7.28
N GLY A 175 -6.67 9.53 -6.59
CA GLY A 175 -6.34 8.25 -7.23
C GLY A 175 -5.02 8.24 -8.00
N LYS A 176 -4.15 9.24 -7.82
CA LYS A 176 -2.87 9.34 -8.54
C LYS A 176 -1.84 8.38 -7.96
N VAL A 177 -1.63 7.25 -8.64
CA VAL A 177 -0.65 6.24 -8.24
C VAL A 177 0.72 6.51 -8.84
N SER A 178 1.75 6.52 -8.00
CA SER A 178 3.15 6.52 -8.45
C SER A 178 3.76 5.12 -8.35
N PHE A 179 4.39 4.68 -9.44
CA PHE A 179 5.06 3.38 -9.52
C PHE A 179 6.58 3.56 -9.53
N GLN A 180 7.25 2.76 -8.71
CA GLN A 180 8.70 2.61 -8.75
C GLN A 180 9.05 1.40 -9.61
N TYR A 181 8.99 1.56 -10.94
CA TYR A 181 9.18 0.47 -11.91
C TYR A 181 10.51 -0.28 -11.73
N LYS A 182 11.58 0.42 -11.31
CA LYS A 182 12.88 -0.18 -10.97
C LYS A 182 12.81 -1.34 -9.95
N TYR A 183 11.78 -1.36 -9.10
CA TYR A 183 11.63 -2.36 -8.03
C TYR A 183 10.38 -3.23 -8.18
N LEU A 184 9.70 -3.15 -9.34
CA LEU A 184 8.48 -3.87 -9.68
C LEU A 184 8.72 -4.72 -10.92
N LEU A 185 8.87 -6.02 -10.73
CA LEU A 185 9.06 -6.98 -11.83
C LEU A 185 7.78 -7.09 -12.66
N GLY A 186 7.87 -7.26 -13.97
CA GLY A 186 6.72 -7.53 -14.83
C GLY A 186 6.04 -6.28 -15.37
N TYR A 187 6.41 -5.09 -14.91
CA TYR A 187 5.84 -3.83 -15.37
C TYR A 187 6.91 -2.80 -15.73
N LYS A 188 6.69 -2.12 -16.86
CA LYS A 188 7.46 -0.94 -17.28
C LYS A 188 6.53 0.27 -17.39
N LYS A 189 7.13 1.46 -17.46
CA LYS A 189 6.39 2.69 -17.78
C LYS A 189 6.03 2.67 -19.26
N GLY A 190 4.75 2.57 -19.60
CA GLY A 190 4.27 2.68 -20.98
C GLY A 190 4.36 4.11 -21.51
N ALA A 191 4.11 4.28 -22.81
CA ALA A 191 4.14 5.58 -23.49
C ALA A 191 3.16 6.58 -22.84
N ASP A 192 1.98 6.12 -22.41
CA ASP A 192 0.94 6.92 -21.76
C ASP A 192 1.22 7.22 -20.28
N GLY A 193 2.39 6.82 -19.77
CA GLY A 193 2.76 6.92 -18.36
C GLY A 193 2.13 5.86 -17.44
N LYS A 194 1.22 5.03 -17.95
CA LYS A 194 0.58 3.92 -17.23
C LYS A 194 1.48 2.67 -17.18
N PRO A 195 1.25 1.73 -16.23
CA PRO A 195 1.97 0.46 -16.20
C PRO A 195 1.65 -0.40 -17.42
N GLU A 196 2.69 -0.85 -18.13
CA GLU A 196 2.60 -1.78 -19.25
C GLU A 196 3.30 -3.10 -18.88
N ILE A 197 2.68 -4.24 -19.20
CA ILE A 197 3.20 -5.56 -18.85
C ILE A 197 4.40 -5.93 -19.74
N VAL A 198 5.46 -6.43 -19.13
CA VAL A 198 6.61 -7.02 -19.82
C VAL A 198 6.43 -8.54 -19.85
N PRO A 199 6.15 -9.16 -21.02
CA PRO A 199 5.75 -10.58 -21.09
C PRO A 199 6.70 -11.56 -20.38
N ASN A 200 8.00 -11.47 -20.67
CA ASN A 200 9.01 -12.38 -20.10
C ASN A 200 9.13 -12.27 -18.56
N GLU A 201 8.99 -11.06 -18.03
CA GLU A 201 9.04 -10.83 -16.59
C GLU A 201 7.71 -11.24 -15.92
N ALA A 202 6.58 -11.00 -16.60
CA ALA A 202 5.25 -11.40 -16.14
C ALA A 202 5.11 -12.92 -16.04
N GLU A 203 5.69 -13.68 -16.98
CA GLU A 203 5.81 -15.13 -16.87
C GLU A 203 6.56 -15.56 -15.61
N THR A 204 7.64 -14.84 -15.27
CA THR A 204 8.41 -15.11 -14.06
C THR A 204 7.58 -14.87 -12.81
N VAL A 205 6.77 -13.80 -12.79
CA VAL A 205 5.81 -13.54 -11.71
C VAL A 205 4.77 -14.65 -11.62
N ARG A 206 4.15 -15.05 -12.73
CA ARG A 206 3.18 -16.17 -12.76
C ARG A 206 3.78 -17.47 -12.23
N LEU A 207 5.01 -17.78 -12.62
CA LEU A 207 5.76 -18.93 -12.15
C LEU A 207 6.00 -18.88 -10.63
N ILE A 208 6.30 -17.70 -10.07
CA ILE A 208 6.48 -17.55 -8.62
C ILE A 208 5.18 -17.89 -7.87
N PHE A 209 4.04 -17.39 -8.37
CA PHE A 209 2.74 -17.66 -7.78
C PHE A 209 2.38 -19.15 -7.89
N SER A 210 2.58 -19.77 -9.05
CA SER A 210 2.28 -21.20 -9.25
C SER A 210 3.15 -22.10 -8.37
N LEU A 211 4.48 -21.91 -8.36
CA LEU A 211 5.40 -22.68 -7.53
C LEU A 211 5.09 -22.54 -6.03
N TYR A 212 4.65 -21.35 -5.60
CA TYR A 212 4.25 -21.14 -4.22
C TYR A 212 3.01 -21.97 -3.85
N LEU A 213 2.00 -21.98 -4.72
CA LEU A 213 0.79 -22.79 -4.56
C LEU A 213 1.06 -24.30 -4.67
N ASP A 214 2.08 -24.70 -5.44
CA ASP A 214 2.58 -26.08 -5.54
C ASP A 214 3.28 -26.57 -4.25
N GLY A 215 3.46 -25.69 -3.26
CA GLY A 215 4.05 -26.03 -1.96
C GLY A 215 5.55 -25.81 -1.89
N TYR A 216 6.16 -25.10 -2.84
CA TYR A 216 7.58 -24.79 -2.75
C TYR A 216 7.82 -23.79 -1.61
N THR A 217 8.96 -23.96 -0.91
CA THR A 217 9.41 -22.95 0.05
C THR A 217 9.97 -21.74 -0.69
N LEU A 218 9.96 -20.57 -0.04
CA LEU A 218 10.58 -19.36 -0.62
C LEU A 218 12.05 -19.60 -1.05
N HIS A 219 12.76 -20.48 -0.36
CA HIS A 219 14.12 -20.86 -0.74
C HIS A 219 14.17 -21.70 -2.02
N ASN A 220 13.31 -22.72 -2.12
CA ASN A 220 13.26 -23.58 -3.29
C ASN A 220 12.81 -22.79 -4.53
N ILE A 221 11.88 -21.84 -4.37
CA ILE A 221 11.46 -20.93 -5.45
C ILE A 221 12.67 -20.11 -5.91
N ALA A 222 13.40 -19.49 -4.98
CA ALA A 222 14.61 -18.73 -5.31
C ALA A 222 15.64 -19.57 -6.08
N GLN A 223 15.90 -20.80 -5.63
CA GLN A 223 16.82 -21.71 -6.29
C GLN A 223 16.33 -22.13 -7.69
N THR A 224 15.02 -22.35 -7.84
CA THR A 224 14.43 -22.69 -9.14
C THR A 224 14.58 -21.53 -10.14
N LEU A 225 14.32 -20.30 -9.71
CA LEU A 225 14.51 -19.10 -10.53
C LEU A 225 15.97 -18.88 -10.92
N MET A 226 16.90 -19.10 -9.98
CA MET A 226 18.34 -19.02 -10.23
C MET A 226 18.81 -20.09 -11.24
N ASN A 227 18.34 -21.33 -11.10
CA ASN A 227 18.66 -22.42 -12.04
C ASN A 227 18.14 -22.13 -13.45
N GLN A 228 16.97 -21.47 -13.56
CA GLN A 228 16.39 -21.03 -14.83
C GLN A 228 16.99 -19.71 -15.34
N LYS A 229 18.01 -19.15 -14.69
CA LYS A 229 18.69 -17.89 -15.05
C LYS A 229 17.72 -16.69 -15.18
N ARG A 230 16.62 -16.68 -14.41
CA ARG A 230 15.68 -15.55 -14.39
C ARG A 230 16.25 -14.40 -13.57
N ILE A 231 16.09 -13.16 -14.04
CA ILE A 231 16.60 -11.96 -13.38
C ILE A 231 15.55 -11.30 -12.48
N THR A 232 16.00 -10.65 -11.40
CA THR A 232 15.15 -9.84 -10.53
C THR A 232 14.81 -8.49 -11.18
N ALA A 233 13.84 -7.75 -10.61
CA ALA A 233 13.48 -6.40 -11.08
C ALA A 233 14.67 -5.43 -11.12
N THR A 234 15.69 -5.66 -10.27
CA THR A 234 16.91 -4.85 -10.22
C THR A 234 18.02 -5.35 -11.14
N GLY A 235 17.75 -6.34 -11.99
CA GLY A 235 18.71 -6.92 -12.93
C GLY A 235 19.73 -7.88 -12.30
N LYS A 236 19.47 -8.39 -11.08
CA LYS A 236 20.36 -9.36 -10.42
C LYS A 236 19.95 -10.78 -10.76
N SER A 237 20.93 -11.68 -10.88
CA SER A 237 20.70 -13.12 -11.05
C SER A 237 20.40 -13.85 -9.75
N GLU A 238 20.78 -13.27 -8.60
CA GLU A 238 20.53 -13.86 -7.29
C GLU A 238 19.14 -13.50 -6.76
N TRP A 239 18.42 -14.51 -6.27
CA TRP A 239 17.09 -14.35 -5.68
C TRP A 239 17.11 -14.59 -4.18
N SER A 240 16.60 -13.63 -3.42
CA SER A 240 16.43 -13.75 -1.97
C SER A 240 15.00 -14.14 -1.58
N LYS A 241 14.87 -14.74 -0.38
CA LYS A 241 13.55 -15.10 0.20
C LYS A 241 12.66 -13.87 0.41
N GLY A 242 13.27 -12.75 0.79
CA GLY A 242 12.56 -11.49 1.05
C GLY A 242 11.96 -10.88 -0.21
N GLU A 243 12.66 -10.97 -1.35
CA GLU A 243 12.15 -10.49 -2.63
C GLU A 243 10.92 -11.29 -3.08
N ILE A 244 10.99 -12.61 -3.01
CA ILE A 244 9.86 -13.49 -3.37
C ILE A 244 8.67 -13.22 -2.45
N GLN A 245 8.91 -13.09 -1.14
CA GLN A 245 7.86 -12.75 -0.19
C GLN A 245 7.22 -11.38 -0.49
N ARG A 246 8.02 -10.39 -0.89
CA ARG A 246 7.51 -9.06 -1.30
C ARG A 246 6.67 -9.17 -2.56
N ILE A 247 7.06 -10.00 -3.53
CA ILE A 247 6.28 -10.23 -4.76
C ILE A 247 4.93 -10.86 -4.45
N LEU A 248 4.91 -11.95 -3.67
CA LEU A 248 3.69 -12.67 -3.33
C LEU A 248 2.68 -11.81 -2.54
N LYS A 249 3.14 -10.81 -1.79
CA LYS A 249 2.27 -9.90 -0.99
C LYS A 249 1.86 -8.62 -1.71
N ASN A 250 2.41 -8.35 -2.89
CA ASN A 250 2.22 -7.06 -3.55
C ASN A 250 0.90 -7.04 -4.33
N GLU A 251 -0.03 -6.19 -3.91
CA GLU A 251 -1.35 -6.00 -4.50
C GLU A 251 -1.30 -5.49 -5.96
N LYS A 252 -0.17 -4.90 -6.36
CA LYS A 252 0.01 -4.42 -7.75
C LYS A 252 -0.06 -5.54 -8.79
N TYR A 253 0.19 -6.79 -8.42
CA TYR A 253 0.08 -7.90 -9.37
C TYR A 253 -1.36 -8.30 -9.70
N VAL A 254 -2.33 -7.92 -8.85
CA VAL A 254 -3.78 -8.11 -9.07
C VAL A 254 -4.45 -6.85 -9.66
N GLY A 255 -3.67 -5.83 -10.02
CA GLY A 255 -4.18 -4.59 -10.62
C GLY A 255 -4.48 -3.48 -9.61
N ASP A 256 -4.36 -3.77 -8.31
CA ASP A 256 -4.69 -2.85 -7.23
C ASP A 256 -3.49 -1.98 -6.82
N ALA A 257 -3.75 -0.86 -6.15
CA ALA A 257 -2.71 -0.01 -5.58
C ALA A 257 -3.11 0.50 -4.18
N LEU A 258 -2.36 0.09 -3.16
CA LEU A 258 -2.53 0.60 -1.80
C LEU A 258 -1.55 1.75 -1.54
N LEU A 259 -2.09 2.94 -1.29
CA LEU A 259 -1.35 4.17 -1.06
C LEU A 259 -1.20 4.49 0.42
N GLN A 260 -0.24 5.37 0.75
CA GLN A 260 0.04 5.80 2.12
C GLN A 260 0.44 4.66 3.09
N LYS A 261 1.14 3.65 2.60
CA LYS A 261 1.74 2.57 3.43
C LYS A 261 2.81 3.07 4.41
N THR A 262 3.34 4.27 4.19
CA THR A 262 4.34 4.92 5.05
C THR A 262 4.04 6.41 5.16
N PHE A 263 4.49 7.03 6.25
CA PHE A 263 4.42 8.47 6.45
C PHE A 263 5.63 8.99 7.24
N THR A 264 5.91 10.28 7.10
CA THR A 264 6.99 10.95 7.84
C THR A 264 6.44 11.41 9.21
N VAL A 265 7.07 10.96 10.30
CA VAL A 265 6.71 11.34 11.67
C VAL A 265 7.37 12.64 12.06
N ASP A 266 8.67 12.73 11.78
CA ASP A 266 9.49 13.87 12.15
C ASP A 266 10.08 14.51 10.88
N CYS A 267 9.80 15.79 10.73
CA CYS A 267 10.26 16.59 9.61
C CYS A 267 11.75 16.94 9.68
N ILE A 268 12.33 16.95 10.89
CA ILE A 268 13.73 17.34 11.13
C ILE A 268 14.64 16.14 10.85
N THR A 269 14.34 14.98 11.45
CA THR A 269 15.10 13.75 11.21
C THR A 269 14.72 13.02 9.92
N HIS A 270 13.68 13.51 9.21
CA HIS A 270 13.06 12.85 8.05
C HIS A 270 12.69 11.38 8.30
N LYS A 271 12.38 11.02 9.54
CA LYS A 271 12.09 9.63 9.93
C LYS A 271 10.76 9.18 9.32
N VAL A 272 10.83 8.20 8.43
CA VAL A 272 9.67 7.55 7.79
C VAL A 272 9.33 6.26 8.53
N VAL A 273 8.07 6.11 8.90
CA VAL A 273 7.54 4.89 9.53
C VAL A 273 6.47 4.24 8.66
N LYS A 274 6.22 2.95 8.90
CA LYS A 274 5.09 2.25 8.29
C LYS A 274 3.79 2.74 8.92
N ASN A 275 2.76 2.85 8.10
CA ASN A 275 1.41 3.14 8.54
C ASN A 275 0.72 1.84 8.95
N ASN A 276 0.48 1.67 10.25
CA ASN A 276 -0.25 0.55 10.84
C ASN A 276 -1.68 0.97 11.27
N GLY A 277 -2.16 2.13 10.82
CA GLY A 277 -3.48 2.67 11.14
C GLY A 277 -3.44 4.10 11.71
N GLU A 278 -2.26 4.71 11.86
CA GLU A 278 -2.11 6.07 12.36
C GLU A 278 -2.63 7.12 11.36
N ARG A 279 -2.72 6.77 10.07
CA ARG A 279 -3.28 7.62 9.01
C ARG A 279 -4.15 6.81 8.04
N PRO A 280 -5.10 7.43 7.32
CA PRO A 280 -5.86 6.74 6.30
C PRO A 280 -4.93 6.15 5.22
N MET A 281 -5.24 4.94 4.79
CA MET A 281 -4.68 4.32 3.58
C MET A 281 -5.75 4.34 2.49
N TYR A 282 -5.32 4.53 1.25
CA TYR A 282 -6.22 4.63 0.11
C TYR A 282 -5.97 3.43 -0.80
N LEU A 283 -6.98 2.55 -0.93
CA LEU A 283 -6.94 1.41 -1.85
C LEU A 283 -7.65 1.79 -3.13
N ILE A 284 -6.97 1.64 -4.26
CA ILE A 284 -7.54 1.82 -5.60
C ILE A 284 -7.55 0.44 -6.25
N THR A 285 -8.74 -0.07 -6.52
CA THR A 285 -8.94 -1.36 -7.18
C THR A 285 -8.90 -1.21 -8.69
N ASP A 286 -8.42 -2.24 -9.39
CA ASP A 286 -8.47 -2.33 -10.86
C ASP A 286 -7.83 -1.11 -11.58
N HIS A 287 -6.77 -0.56 -10.99
CA HIS A 287 -6.06 0.61 -11.52
C HIS A 287 -5.32 0.32 -12.85
N HIS A 288 -4.82 -0.91 -13.03
CA HIS A 288 -4.03 -1.30 -14.19
C HIS A 288 -4.21 -2.78 -14.51
N THR A 289 -3.82 -3.18 -15.72
CA THR A 289 -3.93 -4.57 -16.19
C THR A 289 -3.18 -5.52 -15.25
N PRO A 290 -3.85 -6.51 -14.64
CA PRO A 290 -3.24 -7.43 -13.71
C PRO A 290 -2.34 -8.46 -14.42
N ILE A 291 -1.31 -8.94 -13.73
CA ILE A 291 -0.48 -10.08 -14.16
C ILE A 291 -1.08 -11.41 -13.64
N ILE A 292 -1.68 -11.36 -12.45
CA ILE A 292 -2.28 -12.48 -11.72
C ILE A 292 -3.75 -12.18 -11.48
N ASP A 293 -4.60 -13.19 -11.66
CA ASP A 293 -6.03 -13.09 -11.35
C ASP A 293 -6.28 -13.00 -9.83
N ARG A 294 -7.43 -12.42 -9.48
CA ARG A 294 -7.78 -12.16 -8.08
C ARG A 294 -7.93 -13.43 -7.26
N ASP A 295 -8.41 -14.53 -7.84
CA ASP A 295 -8.54 -15.82 -7.15
C ASP A 295 -7.16 -16.40 -6.79
N THR A 296 -6.25 -16.49 -7.75
CA THR A 296 -4.88 -16.96 -7.50
C THR A 296 -4.17 -16.12 -6.44
N PHE A 297 -4.30 -14.79 -6.48
CA PHE A 297 -3.71 -13.92 -5.47
C PHE A 297 -4.27 -14.19 -4.07
N ASN A 298 -5.59 -14.34 -3.95
CA ASN A 298 -6.27 -14.62 -2.69
C ASN A 298 -5.86 -15.99 -2.12
N ARG A 299 -5.77 -17.01 -2.97
CA ARG A 299 -5.28 -18.35 -2.58
C ARG A 299 -3.85 -18.30 -2.06
N VAL A 300 -2.99 -17.48 -2.67
CA VAL A 300 -1.62 -17.24 -2.15
C VAL A 300 -1.65 -16.56 -0.79
N GLN A 301 -2.50 -15.55 -0.58
CA GLN A 301 -2.60 -14.89 0.74
C GLN A 301 -3.10 -15.85 1.82
N GLN A 302 -4.09 -16.69 1.51
CA GLN A 302 -4.57 -17.75 2.40
C GLN A 302 -3.46 -18.75 2.75
N GLU A 303 -2.67 -19.17 1.76
CA GLU A 303 -1.56 -20.08 1.98
C GLU A 303 -0.42 -19.43 2.80
N ILE A 304 -0.15 -18.14 2.61
CA ILE A 304 0.77 -17.37 3.46
C ILE A 304 0.27 -17.36 4.91
N ALA A 305 -1.01 -17.05 5.12
CA ALA A 305 -1.63 -17.03 6.44
C ALA A 305 -1.53 -18.41 7.10
N ARG A 306 -1.90 -19.49 6.39
CA ARG A 306 -1.80 -20.88 6.85
C ARG A 306 -0.39 -21.29 7.21
N ARG A 307 0.62 -20.91 6.43
CA ARG A 307 2.03 -21.21 6.73
C ARG A 307 2.54 -20.43 7.93
N SER A 308 2.04 -19.21 8.15
CA SER A 308 2.44 -18.35 9.27
C SER A 308 1.75 -18.69 10.60
N SER A 309 0.53 -19.24 10.56
CA SER A 309 -0.25 -19.60 11.75
C SER A 309 0.12 -20.96 12.34
N LYS A 310 1.14 -21.63 11.80
CA LYS A 310 1.58 -22.94 12.29
C LYS A 310 2.10 -22.83 13.72
N ARG A 311 1.59 -23.71 14.58
CA ARG A 311 2.05 -23.84 15.96
C ARG A 311 3.32 -24.66 16.03
N LYS A 312 4.08 -24.45 17.09
CA LYS A 312 5.22 -25.30 17.45
C LYS A 312 4.77 -26.77 17.54
N ILE A 313 5.58 -27.64 16.92
CA ILE A 313 5.30 -29.07 16.83
C ILE A 313 6.17 -29.86 17.83
N SER A 314 7.27 -29.27 18.29
CA SER A 314 8.29 -29.92 19.12
C SER A 314 8.82 -28.97 20.18
N ASP A 315 8.94 -29.45 21.40
CA ASP A 315 9.41 -28.69 22.57
C ASP A 315 10.85 -28.22 22.41
N HIS A 316 11.66 -28.94 21.63
CA HIS A 316 13.03 -28.56 21.30
C HIS A 316 13.14 -27.39 20.32
N THR A 317 12.02 -26.93 19.77
CA THR A 317 12.01 -25.76 18.88
C THR A 317 12.10 -24.48 19.72
N LYS A 318 13.12 -23.66 19.45
CA LYS A 318 13.37 -22.39 20.17
C LYS A 318 12.24 -21.35 20.05
N THR A 319 11.38 -21.49 19.05
CA THR A 319 10.28 -20.55 18.77
C THR A 319 8.95 -21.25 18.93
N GLU A 320 7.96 -20.54 19.46
CA GLU A 320 6.58 -21.03 19.65
C GLU A 320 5.79 -21.12 18.34
N GLN A 321 6.40 -20.70 17.22
CA GLN A 321 5.85 -20.85 15.87
C GLN A 321 6.46 -22.06 15.16
N GLY A 322 5.61 -22.83 14.50
CA GLY A 322 6.00 -23.94 13.63
C GLY A 322 6.62 -23.43 12.34
N LYS A 323 7.44 -24.28 11.69
CA LYS A 323 8.09 -23.95 10.41
C LYS A 323 7.55 -24.84 9.29
N TYR A 324 7.11 -24.22 8.20
CA TYR A 324 6.74 -24.94 6.99
C TYR A 324 7.95 -25.66 6.36
N SER A 325 7.78 -26.94 6.02
CA SER A 325 8.79 -27.72 5.29
C SER A 325 8.24 -28.20 3.95
N GLY A 326 8.74 -27.61 2.86
CA GLY A 326 8.39 -28.03 1.49
C GLY A 326 9.21 -29.23 0.99
N LYS A 327 10.11 -29.82 1.80
CA LYS A 327 11.03 -30.87 1.33
C LYS A 327 10.33 -32.20 1.05
N TYR A 328 9.39 -32.59 1.92
CA TYR A 328 8.61 -33.83 1.78
C TYR A 328 7.13 -33.51 2.03
N ALA A 329 6.22 -34.04 1.23
CA ALA A 329 4.79 -33.80 1.35
C ALA A 329 4.24 -34.33 2.69
N LEU A 330 4.64 -35.54 3.05
CA LEU A 330 4.21 -36.22 4.28
C LEU A 330 4.65 -35.51 5.56
N SER A 331 5.65 -34.62 5.52
CA SER A 331 6.04 -33.83 6.70
C SER A 331 4.93 -32.89 7.16
N GLU A 332 4.00 -32.56 6.27
CA GLU A 332 2.88 -31.65 6.55
C GLU A 332 1.53 -32.35 6.57
N LEU A 333 1.45 -33.57 6.02
CA LEU A 333 0.18 -34.27 5.80
C LEU A 333 0.03 -35.48 6.74
N LEU A 334 1.12 -36.08 7.23
CA LEU A 334 1.07 -37.34 7.97
C LEU A 334 0.85 -37.10 9.47
N ILE A 335 -0.30 -37.51 9.97
CA ILE A 335 -0.77 -37.32 11.35
C ILE A 335 -0.96 -38.66 12.05
N CYS A 336 -0.68 -38.71 13.35
CA CYS A 336 -0.99 -39.87 14.18
C CYS A 336 -2.49 -39.99 14.46
N GLY A 337 -3.11 -41.12 14.12
CA GLY A 337 -4.50 -41.40 14.48
C GLY A 337 -4.73 -41.53 15.99
N ASN A 338 -3.70 -41.84 16.78
CA ASN A 338 -3.82 -42.09 18.21
C ASN A 338 -3.69 -40.83 19.08
N CYS A 339 -2.74 -39.94 18.78
CA CYS A 339 -2.49 -38.73 19.58
C CYS A 339 -2.65 -37.42 18.80
N GLY A 340 -2.98 -37.48 17.51
CA GLY A 340 -3.19 -36.29 16.67
C GLY A 340 -1.93 -35.50 16.31
N THR A 341 -0.74 -35.87 16.80
CA THR A 341 0.49 -35.14 16.46
C THR A 341 1.11 -35.61 15.14
N PRO A 342 1.80 -34.72 14.40
CA PRO A 342 2.43 -35.09 13.13
C PRO A 342 3.52 -36.16 13.28
N TYR A 343 3.77 -36.88 12.20
CA TYR A 343 4.90 -37.79 12.09
C TYR A 343 6.15 -37.05 11.60
N ARG A 344 7.32 -37.44 12.12
CA ARG A 344 8.65 -36.96 11.71
C ARG A 344 9.39 -38.04 10.94
N ARG A 345 9.93 -37.66 9.79
CA ARG A 345 10.85 -38.48 9.00
C ARG A 345 12.18 -38.64 9.75
N ARG A 346 12.66 -39.88 9.90
CA ARG A 346 13.95 -40.25 10.49
C ARG A 346 14.67 -41.19 9.54
N ILE A 347 16.00 -41.13 9.56
CA ILE A 347 16.84 -42.08 8.85
C ILE A 347 17.43 -43.01 9.92
N TRP A 348 17.18 -44.31 9.76
CA TRP A 348 17.81 -45.37 10.52
C TRP A 348 18.98 -45.91 9.72
N THR A 349 20.10 -46.14 10.39
CA THR A 349 21.28 -46.73 9.77
C THR A 349 21.60 -48.02 10.50
N LYS A 350 21.62 -49.14 9.78
CA LYS A 350 22.05 -50.45 10.32
C LYS A 350 22.97 -51.12 9.30
N ASN A 351 24.17 -51.50 9.72
CA ASN A 351 25.18 -52.16 8.87
C ASN A 351 25.44 -51.40 7.55
N GLY A 352 25.59 -50.08 7.61
CA GLY A 352 25.79 -49.23 6.43
C GLY A 352 24.56 -48.98 5.56
N LYS A 353 23.47 -49.74 5.72
CA LYS A 353 22.21 -49.52 5.00
C LYS A 353 21.39 -48.43 5.69
N LYS A 354 21.05 -47.38 4.94
CA LYS A 354 20.17 -46.29 5.38
C LYS A 354 18.74 -46.63 5.00
N GLN A 355 17.83 -46.58 5.96
CA GLN A 355 16.40 -46.81 5.76
C GLN A 355 15.61 -45.63 6.32
N VAL A 356 14.63 -45.17 5.57
CA VAL A 356 13.80 -44.04 5.98
C VAL A 356 12.53 -44.53 6.65
N VAL A 357 12.25 -43.99 7.83
CA VAL A 357 11.05 -44.31 8.59
C VAL A 357 10.37 -43.04 9.10
N TRP A 358 9.07 -43.13 9.31
CA TRP A 358 8.23 -42.08 9.85
C TRP A 358 7.77 -42.48 11.26
N ARG A 359 7.92 -41.57 12.22
CA ARG A 359 7.56 -41.81 13.63
C ARG A 359 6.81 -40.63 14.22
N CYS A 360 5.77 -40.91 14.99
CA CYS A 360 5.03 -39.90 15.76
C CYS A 360 5.99 -39.03 16.61
N ILE A 361 5.84 -37.71 16.54
CA ILE A 361 6.68 -36.76 17.27
C ILE A 361 6.49 -36.87 18.78
N SER A 362 5.25 -36.92 19.27
CA SER A 362 4.98 -37.06 20.71
C SER A 362 5.56 -38.34 21.30
N ARG A 363 5.50 -39.45 20.56
CA ARG A 363 6.12 -40.71 21.00
C ARG A 363 7.65 -40.64 21.02
N LEU A 364 8.25 -39.90 20.08
CA LEU A 364 9.70 -39.71 20.02
C LEU A 364 10.21 -38.82 21.16
N GLU A 365 9.46 -37.77 21.51
CA GLU A 365 9.91 -36.75 22.46
C GLU A 365 9.48 -37.07 23.90
N HIS A 366 8.27 -37.61 24.10
CA HIS A 366 7.71 -37.86 25.44
C HIS A 366 7.47 -39.34 25.73
N GLY A 367 7.81 -40.24 24.80
CA GLY A 367 7.73 -41.67 24.99
C GLY A 367 6.31 -42.24 24.95
N LYS A 368 6.16 -43.48 25.41
CA LYS A 368 4.89 -44.24 25.37
C LYS A 368 3.78 -43.66 26.26
N LYS A 369 4.13 -42.85 27.27
CA LYS A 369 3.16 -42.23 28.18
C LYS A 369 2.15 -41.34 27.45
N TYR A 370 2.61 -40.62 26.43
CA TYR A 370 1.78 -39.70 25.65
C TYR A 370 1.19 -40.33 24.40
N CYS A 371 1.86 -41.34 23.84
CA CYS A 371 1.37 -42.05 22.69
C CYS A 371 1.82 -43.52 22.73
N PRO A 372 0.98 -44.43 23.28
CA PRO A 372 1.36 -45.82 23.53
C PRO A 372 1.58 -46.61 22.23
N ASP A 373 0.66 -46.47 21.28
CA ASP A 373 0.52 -47.43 20.17
C ASP A 373 0.90 -46.90 18.79
N SER A 374 1.39 -45.66 18.67
CA SER A 374 1.73 -45.12 17.33
C SER A 374 2.86 -45.90 16.66
N PRO A 375 2.62 -46.57 15.53
CA PRO A 375 3.61 -47.42 14.88
C PRO A 375 4.72 -46.61 14.21
N THR A 376 5.86 -47.26 13.97
CA THR A 376 6.90 -46.74 13.08
C THR A 376 6.66 -47.31 11.69
N ILE A 377 6.48 -46.44 10.69
CA ILE A 377 6.12 -46.84 9.33
C ILE A 377 7.29 -46.56 8.37
N LYS A 378 7.54 -47.46 7.42
CA LYS A 378 8.55 -47.26 6.37
C LYS A 378 8.04 -46.27 5.32
N GLU A 379 8.92 -45.44 4.77
CA GLU A 379 8.55 -44.45 3.74
C GLU A 379 7.97 -45.10 2.48
N GLU A 380 8.58 -46.20 2.02
CA GLU A 380 8.12 -46.95 0.84
C GLU A 380 6.69 -47.47 0.97
N ASN A 381 6.34 -48.00 2.15
CA ASN A 381 5.00 -48.53 2.43
C ASN A 381 3.95 -47.39 2.39
N LEU A 382 4.28 -46.22 2.96
CA LEU A 382 3.40 -45.04 2.89
C LEU A 382 3.21 -44.56 1.46
N HIS A 383 4.29 -44.46 0.69
CA HIS A 383 4.19 -44.02 -0.71
C HIS A 383 3.30 -44.96 -1.52
N ARG A 384 3.50 -46.27 -1.39
CA ARG A 384 2.70 -47.29 -2.10
C ARG A 384 1.23 -47.27 -1.67
N GLY A 385 0.97 -47.18 -0.36
CA GLY A 385 -0.39 -47.08 0.16
C GLY A 385 -1.11 -45.85 -0.37
N ILE A 386 -0.45 -44.69 -0.33
CA ILE A 386 -1.04 -43.43 -0.80
C ILE A 386 -1.29 -43.46 -2.31
N ILE A 387 -0.35 -43.97 -3.11
CA ILE A 387 -0.55 -44.13 -4.56
C ILE A 387 -1.76 -45.04 -4.82
N ARG A 388 -1.86 -46.16 -4.11
CA ARG A 388 -3.02 -47.07 -4.21
C ARG A 388 -4.33 -46.36 -3.85
N SER A 389 -4.35 -45.56 -2.78
CA SER A 389 -5.53 -44.77 -2.41
C SER A 389 -5.91 -43.77 -3.50
N ILE A 390 -4.93 -43.11 -4.11
CA ILE A 390 -5.18 -42.13 -5.18
C ILE A 390 -5.69 -42.81 -6.45
N ASN A 391 -5.07 -43.92 -6.87
CA ASN A 391 -5.53 -44.66 -8.04
C ASN A 391 -6.95 -45.20 -7.80
N ASN A 392 -7.27 -45.71 -6.61
CA ASN A 392 -8.63 -46.12 -6.24
C ASN A 392 -9.63 -44.94 -6.28
N TYR A 393 -9.22 -43.76 -5.81
CA TYR A 393 -10.03 -42.54 -5.90
C TYR A 393 -10.33 -42.18 -7.35
N TYR A 394 -9.33 -42.27 -8.24
CA TYR A 394 -9.52 -42.03 -9.67
C TYR A 394 -10.33 -43.13 -10.36
N SER A 395 -10.27 -44.38 -9.92
CA SER A 395 -11.14 -45.44 -10.45
C SER A 395 -12.62 -45.20 -10.13
N CYS A 396 -12.95 -44.48 -9.05
CA CYS A 396 -14.32 -44.06 -8.73
C CYS A 396 -14.77 -42.80 -9.51
N ARG A 397 -13.89 -42.23 -10.35
CA ARG A 397 -14.16 -40.97 -11.06
C ARG A 397 -15.29 -41.10 -12.07
N ASP A 398 -15.38 -42.21 -12.79
CA ASP A 398 -16.42 -42.40 -13.80
C ASP A 398 -17.82 -42.36 -13.19
N ASP A 399 -17.97 -42.90 -11.97
CA ASP A 399 -19.22 -42.84 -11.21
C ASP A 399 -19.54 -41.41 -10.74
N ILE A 400 -18.54 -40.66 -10.26
CA ILE A 400 -18.71 -39.27 -9.81
C ILE A 400 -19.03 -38.34 -11.00
N VAL A 401 -18.35 -38.51 -12.13
CA VAL A 401 -18.62 -37.76 -13.37
C VAL A 401 -20.03 -38.04 -13.87
N ARG A 402 -20.46 -39.30 -13.86
CA ARG A 402 -21.83 -39.68 -14.23
C ARG A 402 -22.86 -39.01 -13.32
N ILE A 403 -22.63 -39.00 -12.01
CA ILE A 403 -23.52 -38.36 -11.03
C ILE A 403 -23.54 -36.83 -11.21
N LEU A 404 -22.39 -36.21 -11.44
CA LEU A 404 -22.31 -34.76 -11.71
C LEU A 404 -23.02 -34.38 -13.00
N LYS A 405 -22.84 -35.13 -14.09
CA LYS A 405 -23.57 -34.93 -15.36
C LYS A 405 -25.09 -35.05 -15.15
N ALA A 406 -25.56 -36.06 -14.42
CA ALA A 406 -26.99 -36.26 -14.16
C ALA A 406 -27.61 -35.16 -13.27
N ASN A 407 -26.90 -34.74 -12.22
CA ASN A 407 -27.41 -33.73 -11.29
C ASN A 407 -27.33 -32.30 -11.85
N ILE A 408 -26.34 -32.01 -12.69
CA ILE A 408 -26.18 -30.67 -13.27
C ILE A 408 -27.06 -30.53 -14.51
N GLY A 409 -27.16 -31.57 -15.35
CA GLY A 409 -28.08 -31.58 -16.50
C GLY A 409 -29.52 -31.35 -16.07
N SER A 410 -29.98 -32.04 -15.01
CA SER A 410 -31.33 -31.84 -14.48
C SER A 410 -31.57 -30.45 -13.88
N VAL A 411 -30.57 -29.78 -13.32
CA VAL A 411 -30.72 -28.45 -12.72
C VAL A 411 -30.67 -27.33 -13.77
N LEU A 412 -29.86 -27.48 -14.83
CA LEU A 412 -29.70 -26.46 -15.88
C LEU A 412 -30.72 -26.58 -17.01
N GLU A 413 -31.17 -27.79 -17.37
CA GLU A 413 -32.19 -27.98 -18.41
C GLU A 413 -33.60 -27.54 -17.95
N CYS A 414 -33.86 -27.47 -16.64
CA CYS A 414 -35.19 -27.15 -16.12
C CYS A 414 -35.47 -25.65 -15.91
N GLN A 415 -34.49 -24.74 -16.03
CA GLN A 415 -34.72 -23.31 -15.77
C GLN A 415 -34.89 -22.50 -17.06
N GLY A 416 -36.15 -22.15 -17.35
CA GLY A 416 -36.48 -21.04 -18.26
C GLY A 416 -36.59 -21.35 -19.75
N GLN A 417 -36.30 -22.58 -20.22
CA GLN A 417 -36.49 -22.93 -21.64
C GLN A 417 -37.97 -22.93 -22.04
N GLU A 418 -38.86 -23.47 -21.19
CA GLU A 418 -40.31 -23.42 -21.42
C GLU A 418 -40.86 -21.98 -21.37
N GLU A 419 -40.34 -21.14 -20.46
CA GLU A 419 -40.71 -19.72 -20.37
C GLU A 419 -40.21 -18.90 -21.57
N ILE A 420 -39.01 -19.17 -22.09
CA ILE A 420 -38.53 -18.51 -23.32
C ILE A 420 -39.43 -18.87 -24.49
N LEU A 421 -39.78 -20.14 -24.64
CA LEU A 421 -40.66 -20.61 -25.72
C LEU A 421 -42.07 -20.03 -25.62
N SER A 422 -42.61 -19.87 -24.40
CA SER A 422 -43.93 -19.27 -24.20
C SER A 422 -43.93 -17.77 -24.51
N ILE A 423 -42.89 -17.04 -24.09
CA ILE A 423 -42.74 -15.60 -24.39
C ILE A 423 -42.54 -15.36 -25.90
N GLU A 424 -41.70 -16.16 -26.57
CA GLU A 424 -41.51 -16.06 -28.03
C GLU A 424 -42.79 -16.33 -28.81
N LYS A 425 -43.64 -17.25 -28.33
CA LYS A 425 -44.96 -17.50 -28.91
C LYS A 425 -45.88 -16.30 -28.72
N ARG A 426 -45.91 -15.71 -27.51
CA ARG A 426 -46.74 -14.54 -27.21
C ARG A 426 -46.34 -13.31 -28.02
N LEU A 427 -45.05 -13.07 -28.22
CA LEU A 427 -44.56 -11.98 -29.09
C LEU A 427 -45.01 -12.15 -30.54
N LYS A 428 -45.06 -13.40 -31.06
CA LYS A 428 -45.62 -13.66 -32.41
C LYS A 428 -47.12 -13.40 -32.49
N GLU A 429 -47.87 -13.72 -31.43
CA GLU A 429 -49.31 -13.42 -31.36
C GLU A 429 -49.56 -11.91 -31.35
N ILE A 430 -48.74 -11.13 -30.64
CA ILE A 430 -48.82 -9.66 -30.60
C ILE A 430 -48.49 -9.06 -31.99
N ASP A 431 -47.48 -9.57 -32.68
CA ASP A 431 -47.12 -9.10 -34.03
C ASP A 431 -48.25 -9.39 -35.04
N GLN A 432 -48.89 -10.57 -34.94
CA GLN A 432 -50.08 -10.90 -35.73
C GLN A 432 -51.26 -9.95 -35.42
N ALA A 433 -51.56 -9.72 -34.14
CA ALA A 433 -52.62 -8.80 -33.73
C ALA A 433 -52.36 -7.38 -34.23
N ARG A 434 -51.10 -6.92 -34.23
CA ARG A 434 -50.68 -5.64 -34.80
C ARG A 434 -50.91 -5.59 -36.31
N THR A 435 -50.54 -6.64 -37.05
CA THR A 435 -50.78 -6.69 -38.51
C THR A 435 -52.27 -6.69 -38.86
N ASP A 436 -53.10 -7.36 -38.05
CA ASP A 436 -54.56 -7.39 -38.23
C ASP A 436 -55.18 -6.02 -37.97
N LEU A 437 -54.75 -5.33 -36.90
CA LEU A 437 -55.18 -3.96 -36.60
C LEU A 437 -54.77 -2.97 -37.69
N VAL A 438 -53.56 -3.09 -38.25
CA VAL A 438 -53.13 -2.27 -39.42
C VAL A 438 -53.99 -2.58 -40.65
N GLY A 439 -54.36 -3.84 -40.88
CA GLY A 439 -55.29 -4.21 -41.96
C GLY A 439 -56.69 -3.61 -41.79
N LEU A 440 -57.17 -3.48 -40.55
CA LEU A 440 -58.45 -2.84 -40.22
C LEU A 440 -58.42 -1.32 -40.47
N ILE A 441 -57.28 -0.65 -40.26
CA ILE A 441 -57.09 0.77 -40.62
C ILE A 441 -57.23 0.97 -42.13
N VAL A 442 -56.60 0.10 -42.93
CA VAL A 442 -56.62 0.19 -44.40
C VAL A 442 -58.03 -0.04 -44.98
N SER A 443 -58.88 -0.79 -44.29
CA SER A 443 -60.27 -1.06 -44.70
C SER A 443 -61.28 0.02 -44.26
N GLY A 444 -60.82 1.09 -43.61
CA GLY A 444 -61.57 2.35 -43.47
C GLY A 444 -62.69 2.36 -42.43
N GLY A 445 -62.67 1.45 -41.45
CA GLY A 445 -63.69 1.42 -40.41
C GLY A 445 -63.08 1.24 -39.04
N CYS A 446 -62.76 2.33 -38.33
CA CYS A 446 -62.67 2.37 -36.87
C CYS A 446 -62.45 3.81 -36.34
N ASP A 447 -62.75 3.96 -35.04
CA ASP A 447 -62.58 5.15 -34.20
C ASP A 447 -61.08 5.29 -33.85
N GLU A 448 -60.42 6.37 -34.32
CA GLU A 448 -58.95 6.56 -34.22
C GLU A 448 -58.46 6.47 -32.77
N ASP A 449 -59.19 7.05 -31.82
CA ASP A 449 -58.83 7.07 -30.39
C ASP A 449 -58.80 5.68 -29.75
N LYS A 450 -59.67 4.76 -30.20
CA LYS A 450 -59.70 3.38 -29.67
C LYS A 450 -58.55 2.55 -30.20
N LEU A 451 -58.21 2.73 -31.48
CA LEU A 451 -57.07 2.07 -32.11
C LEU A 451 -55.77 2.49 -31.43
N ASP A 452 -55.55 3.78 -31.23
CA ASP A 452 -54.37 4.29 -30.53
C ASP A 452 -54.22 3.70 -29.12
N SER A 453 -55.35 3.53 -28.41
CA SER A 453 -55.34 2.90 -27.08
C SER A 453 -54.97 1.41 -27.11
N GLU A 454 -55.34 0.67 -28.16
CA GLU A 454 -54.98 -0.73 -28.32
C GLU A 454 -53.55 -0.92 -28.80
N PHE A 455 -53.08 -0.07 -29.73
CA PHE A 455 -51.67 -0.04 -30.13
C PHE A 455 -50.76 0.28 -28.94
N ALA A 456 -51.13 1.23 -28.09
CA ALA A 456 -50.37 1.57 -26.89
C ALA A 456 -50.27 0.38 -25.91
N LYS A 457 -51.34 -0.41 -25.75
CA LYS A 457 -51.34 -1.61 -24.88
C LYS A 457 -50.47 -2.72 -25.45
N LEU A 458 -50.61 -3.02 -26.74
CA LEU A 458 -49.80 -4.05 -27.41
C LEU A 458 -48.32 -3.68 -27.42
N TYR A 459 -47.99 -2.40 -27.62
CA TYR A 459 -46.62 -1.91 -27.57
C TYR A 459 -46.01 -2.01 -26.16
N ALA A 460 -46.78 -1.69 -25.12
CA ALA A 460 -46.34 -1.85 -23.73
C ALA A 460 -46.10 -3.32 -23.37
N GLU A 461 -46.99 -4.23 -23.79
CA GLU A 461 -46.84 -5.68 -23.57
C GLU A 461 -45.64 -6.25 -24.36
N GLU A 462 -45.43 -5.81 -25.60
CA GLU A 462 -44.25 -6.17 -26.42
C GLU A 462 -42.95 -5.74 -25.74
N GLN A 463 -42.90 -4.51 -25.22
CA GLN A 463 -41.73 -4.00 -24.53
C GLN A 463 -41.41 -4.79 -23.27
N GLU A 464 -42.41 -5.07 -22.40
CA GLU A 464 -42.22 -5.85 -21.18
C GLU A 464 -41.74 -7.28 -21.47
N LEU A 465 -42.36 -7.95 -22.46
CA LEU A 465 -42.01 -9.32 -22.84
C LEU A 465 -40.62 -9.40 -23.49
N SER A 466 -40.24 -8.39 -24.29
CA SER A 466 -38.92 -8.32 -24.93
C SER A 466 -37.79 -8.10 -23.92
N GLU A 467 -37.96 -7.19 -22.96
CA GLU A 467 -37.01 -6.96 -21.86
C GLU A 467 -36.84 -8.22 -20.99
N ARG A 468 -37.95 -8.91 -20.70
CA ARG A 468 -37.92 -10.16 -19.94
C ARG A 468 -37.25 -11.30 -20.69
N LEU A 469 -37.45 -11.38 -21.99
CA LEU A 469 -36.79 -12.35 -22.87
C LEU A 469 -35.28 -12.08 -22.97
N GLU A 470 -34.84 -10.83 -23.05
CA GLU A 470 -33.42 -10.48 -23.00
C GLU A 470 -32.78 -10.87 -21.66
N MET A 471 -33.45 -10.59 -20.54
CA MET A 471 -32.98 -11.01 -19.22
C MET A 471 -32.81 -12.54 -19.14
N LEU A 472 -33.83 -13.30 -19.54
CA LEU A 472 -33.79 -14.77 -19.52
C LEU A 472 -32.72 -15.33 -20.46
N LYS A 473 -32.56 -14.76 -21.67
CA LYS A 473 -31.50 -15.16 -22.62
C LYS A 473 -30.10 -14.85 -22.09
N SER A 474 -29.91 -13.73 -21.39
CA SER A 474 -28.62 -13.37 -20.78
C SER A 474 -28.21 -14.32 -19.64
N GLN A 475 -29.18 -14.73 -18.82
CA GLN A 475 -29.00 -15.74 -17.77
C GLN A 475 -28.68 -17.11 -18.40
N ASN A 476 -29.38 -17.50 -19.47
CA ASN A 476 -29.13 -18.77 -20.16
C ASN A 476 -27.80 -18.79 -20.93
N LYS A 477 -27.34 -17.66 -21.47
CA LYS A 477 -26.02 -17.56 -22.10
C LYS A 477 -24.89 -17.78 -21.09
N THR A 478 -25.07 -17.25 -19.88
CA THR A 478 -24.15 -17.47 -18.76
C THR A 478 -24.15 -18.95 -18.33
N SER A 479 -25.34 -19.59 -18.33
CA SER A 479 -25.50 -21.03 -18.12
C SER A 479 -24.79 -21.86 -19.21
N ALA A 480 -24.95 -21.51 -20.49
CA ALA A 480 -24.31 -22.19 -21.60
C ALA A 480 -22.77 -22.05 -21.62
N GLU A 481 -22.24 -20.87 -21.27
CA GLU A 481 -20.79 -20.68 -21.09
C GLU A 481 -20.25 -21.50 -19.91
N THR A 482 -21.04 -21.66 -18.85
CA THR A 482 -20.72 -22.52 -17.71
C THR A 482 -20.76 -23.99 -18.12
N GLN A 483 -21.74 -24.39 -18.92
CA GLN A 483 -21.86 -25.73 -19.47
C GLN A 483 -20.67 -26.07 -20.38
N GLN A 484 -20.28 -25.18 -21.30
CA GLN A 484 -19.10 -25.39 -22.13
C GLN A 484 -17.80 -25.52 -21.32
N LYS A 485 -17.67 -24.79 -20.19
CA LYS A 485 -16.52 -24.96 -19.28
C LYS A 485 -16.57 -26.31 -18.58
N LEU A 486 -17.75 -26.75 -18.15
CA LEU A 486 -17.95 -28.05 -17.51
C LEU A 486 -17.71 -29.20 -18.49
N ASP A 487 -18.21 -29.12 -19.72
CA ASP A 487 -18.00 -30.12 -20.76
C ASP A 487 -16.52 -30.23 -21.09
N LYS A 488 -15.80 -29.09 -21.24
CA LYS A 488 -14.34 -29.10 -21.39
C LYS A 488 -13.63 -29.76 -20.21
N ILE A 489 -14.05 -29.46 -18.97
CA ILE A 489 -13.48 -30.08 -17.77
C ILE A 489 -13.75 -31.58 -17.77
N THR A 490 -14.93 -32.00 -18.22
CA THR A 490 -15.35 -33.40 -18.21
C THR A 490 -14.67 -34.20 -19.33
N ASP A 491 -14.49 -33.60 -20.50
CA ASP A 491 -13.72 -34.17 -21.61
C ASP A 491 -12.25 -34.32 -21.24
N MET A 492 -11.64 -33.30 -20.62
CA MET A 492 -10.27 -33.39 -20.09
C MET A 492 -10.13 -34.52 -19.08
N ILE A 493 -11.18 -34.71 -18.28
CA ILE A 493 -11.24 -35.77 -17.28
C ILE A 493 -11.30 -37.14 -17.98
N GLU A 494 -12.28 -37.38 -18.87
CA GLU A 494 -12.50 -38.69 -19.51
C GLU A 494 -11.31 -39.17 -20.37
N HIS A 495 -10.52 -38.27 -20.94
CA HIS A 495 -9.43 -38.63 -21.86
C HIS A 495 -8.05 -38.80 -21.17
N GLU A 496 -7.88 -38.36 -19.92
CA GLU A 496 -6.65 -38.60 -19.16
C GLU A 496 -6.77 -39.87 -18.31
N LYS A 497 -6.18 -40.98 -18.79
CA LYS A 497 -5.87 -42.16 -17.96
C LYS A 497 -4.77 -41.79 -16.98
N PHE A 498 -5.16 -41.37 -15.78
CA PHE A 498 -4.22 -40.95 -14.75
C PHE A 498 -3.90 -42.10 -13.81
N GLU A 499 -2.89 -42.90 -14.17
CA GLU A 499 -2.28 -43.87 -13.24
C GLU A 499 -1.00 -43.26 -12.67
N LEU A 500 -0.98 -43.07 -11.35
CA LEU A 500 0.24 -42.66 -10.67
C LEU A 500 1.13 -43.88 -10.45
N GLU A 501 2.29 -43.86 -11.08
CA GLU A 501 3.35 -44.84 -10.82
C GLU A 501 4.33 -44.35 -9.74
N THR A 502 4.48 -43.03 -9.60
CA THR A 502 5.50 -42.43 -8.74
C THR A 502 4.92 -41.45 -7.73
N PHE A 503 5.56 -41.37 -6.57
CA PHE A 503 5.16 -40.46 -5.50
C PHE A 503 5.70 -39.04 -5.78
N ASP A 504 4.85 -38.16 -6.28
CA ASP A 504 5.18 -36.75 -6.49
C ASP A 504 4.67 -35.86 -5.34
N ASN A 505 5.59 -35.21 -4.63
CA ASN A 505 5.27 -34.33 -3.51
C ASN A 505 4.33 -33.16 -3.87
N VAL A 506 4.40 -32.62 -5.09
CA VAL A 506 3.56 -31.51 -5.54
C VAL A 506 2.13 -32.00 -5.71
N LEU A 507 1.95 -33.09 -6.45
CA LEU A 507 0.64 -33.65 -6.72
C LEU A 507 -0.05 -34.12 -5.43
N ILE A 508 0.70 -34.80 -4.55
CA ILE A 508 0.20 -35.24 -3.25
C ILE A 508 -0.32 -34.07 -2.41
N ARG A 509 0.39 -32.93 -2.39
CA ARG A 509 -0.09 -31.72 -1.68
C ARG A 509 -1.30 -31.08 -2.32
N LYS A 510 -1.52 -31.27 -3.62
CA LYS A 510 -2.70 -30.76 -4.31
C LYS A 510 -3.93 -31.59 -3.97
N LEU A 511 -3.81 -32.91 -3.95
CA LEU A 511 -4.92 -33.85 -3.81
C LEU A 511 -5.27 -34.17 -2.34
N ILE A 512 -4.26 -34.33 -1.49
CA ILE A 512 -4.45 -34.84 -0.12
C ILE A 512 -4.47 -33.69 0.87
N GLU A 513 -5.44 -33.72 1.78
CA GLU A 513 -5.53 -32.83 2.93
C GLU A 513 -4.76 -33.36 4.13
N CYS A 514 -4.93 -34.64 4.45
CA CYS A 514 -4.30 -35.28 5.60
C CYS A 514 -4.21 -36.80 5.39
N VAL A 515 -3.16 -37.42 5.93
CA VAL A 515 -3.03 -38.88 6.03
C VAL A 515 -2.94 -39.24 7.51
N LYS A 516 -3.92 -39.96 8.05
CA LYS A 516 -3.91 -40.44 9.44
C LYS A 516 -3.39 -41.88 9.49
N VAL A 517 -2.35 -42.11 10.29
CA VAL A 517 -1.85 -43.46 10.57
C VAL A 517 -2.70 -44.08 11.66
N LEU A 518 -3.51 -45.08 11.32
CA LEU A 518 -4.40 -45.78 12.25
C LEU A 518 -3.66 -46.93 12.95
N SER A 519 -2.97 -47.76 12.16
CA SER A 519 -2.23 -48.92 12.67
C SER A 519 -0.94 -49.13 11.88
N LYS A 520 -0.19 -50.20 12.21
CA LYS A 520 1.04 -50.54 11.49
C LYS A 520 0.77 -50.90 10.02
N THR A 521 -0.43 -51.38 9.73
CA THR A 521 -0.85 -51.92 8.44
C THR A 521 -1.96 -51.10 7.80
N GLU A 522 -2.46 -50.04 8.43
CA GLU A 522 -3.61 -49.28 7.91
C GLU A 522 -3.41 -47.76 8.04
N ILE A 523 -3.73 -47.06 6.96
CA ILE A 523 -3.79 -45.59 6.89
C ILE A 523 -5.15 -45.13 6.38
N LEU A 524 -5.55 -43.94 6.82
CA LEU A 524 -6.71 -43.20 6.32
C LEU A 524 -6.21 -41.99 5.54
N VAL A 525 -6.48 -41.95 4.24
CA VAL A 525 -6.16 -40.83 3.36
C VAL A 525 -7.41 -39.95 3.22
N ILE A 526 -7.29 -38.69 3.61
CA ILE A 526 -8.34 -37.67 3.50
C ILE A 526 -7.96 -36.75 2.34
N PHE A 527 -8.76 -36.79 1.28
CA PHE A 527 -8.60 -35.94 0.11
C PHE A 527 -9.18 -34.55 0.37
N LYS A 528 -8.64 -33.54 -0.31
CA LYS A 528 -9.26 -32.22 -0.30
C LYS A 528 -10.65 -32.31 -0.91
N GLY A 529 -11.65 -31.82 -0.18
CA GLY A 529 -13.06 -32.06 -0.50
C GLY A 529 -13.72 -33.10 0.39
N GLY A 530 -12.99 -33.69 1.35
CA GLY A 530 -13.56 -34.48 2.44
C GLY A 530 -13.75 -35.97 2.15
N TYR A 531 -13.33 -36.46 0.98
CA TYR A 531 -13.40 -37.89 0.68
C TYR A 531 -12.33 -38.66 1.47
N GLU A 532 -12.73 -39.74 2.12
CA GLU A 532 -11.85 -40.55 2.98
C GLU A 532 -11.67 -41.96 2.42
N VAL A 533 -10.42 -42.41 2.30
CA VAL A 533 -10.07 -43.75 1.83
C VAL A 533 -9.22 -44.46 2.87
N ARG A 534 -9.70 -45.62 3.34
CA ARG A 534 -8.89 -46.53 4.16
C ARG A 534 -8.06 -47.42 3.24
N THR A 535 -6.80 -47.59 3.57
CA THR A 535 -5.89 -48.39 2.74
C THR A 535 -4.89 -49.14 3.60
N GLU A 536 -4.72 -50.41 3.25
CA GLU A 536 -3.72 -51.27 3.87
C GLU A 536 -2.32 -51.00 3.29
N ILE A 537 -1.33 -50.91 4.18
CA ILE A 537 0.09 -50.69 3.90
C ILE A 537 0.90 -51.92 4.34
N GLU A 538 1.40 -52.67 3.36
CA GLU A 538 2.25 -53.86 3.56
C GLU A 538 3.73 -53.50 3.73
#